data_AF-A0A150L6B1-F1
#
_entry.id   AF-A0A150L6B1-F1
#
_cell.length_a   1.000
_cell.length_b   1.000
_cell.length_c   1.000
_cell.angle_alpha   90.00
_cell.angle_beta   90.00
_cell.angle_gamma   90.00
#
_symmetry.space_group_name_H-M   'P 1'
#
loop_
_entity.id
_entity.type
_entity.pdbx_description
1 polymer ?
#
loop_
_entity_poly.entity_id
_entity_poly.type
_entity_poly.pdbx_seq_one_letter_code
_entity_poly.pdbx_strand_id
1 'polypeptide(L)'
;MVSFILTLKRLFHGLFHSFKEKEFQVIFVLIVVMLLSGTIFYTKVEGLSVLDALYFCFVTLSTIGHPDFVPQTDFGKIFTMVYILAGIGLFFGLIVRIGRGILSSKNKK
;
A
#
# COMPACT_ATOMS: atom_id res chain seq x y z
N MET A 1 -27.55 -12.41 -14.94
CA MET A 1 -26.96 -11.07 -14.68
C MET A 1 -27.26 -10.55 -13.28
N VAL A 2 -28.47 -10.73 -12.73
CA VAL A 2 -28.83 -10.26 -11.37
C VAL A 2 -27.92 -10.84 -10.27
N SER A 3 -27.59 -12.13 -10.31
CA SER A 3 -26.70 -12.77 -9.33
C SER A 3 -25.29 -12.15 -9.32
N PHE A 4 -24.79 -11.73 -10.47
CA PHE A 4 -23.48 -11.06 -10.60
C PHE A 4 -23.50 -9.65 -9.96
N ILE A 5 -24.58 -8.91 -10.15
CA ILE A 5 -24.74 -7.57 -9.56
C ILE A 5 -24.87 -7.67 -8.03
N LEU A 6 -25.57 -8.69 -7.52
CA LEU A 6 -25.70 -8.93 -6.09
C LEU A 6 -24.36 -9.33 -5.44
N THR A 7 -23.56 -10.19 -6.08
CA THR A 7 -22.22 -10.53 -5.59
C THR A 7 -21.27 -9.35 -5.66
N LEU A 8 -21.35 -8.53 -6.71
CA LEU A 8 -20.55 -7.31 -6.84
C LEU A 8 -20.90 -6.27 -5.75
N LYS A 9 -22.18 -6.01 -5.51
CA LYS A 9 -22.62 -5.14 -4.40
C LYS A 9 -22.15 -5.66 -3.05
N ARG A 10 -22.21 -6.98 -2.84
CA ARG A 10 -21.73 -7.63 -1.61
C ARG A 10 -20.21 -7.45 -1.42
N LEU A 11 -19.44 -7.60 -2.51
CA LEU A 11 -17.98 -7.38 -2.50
C LEU A 11 -17.65 -5.95 -2.10
N PHE A 12 -18.24 -4.96 -2.78
CA PHE A 12 -18.02 -3.55 -2.44
C PHE A 12 -18.43 -3.23 -1.01
N HIS A 13 -19.58 -3.74 -0.55
CA HIS A 13 -20.00 -3.52 0.83
C HIS A 13 -19.03 -4.12 1.85
N GLY A 14 -18.51 -5.33 1.62
CA GLY A 14 -17.49 -5.94 2.47
C GLY A 14 -16.15 -5.19 2.47
N LEU A 15 -15.75 -4.67 1.31
CA LEU A 15 -14.56 -3.82 1.18
C LEU A 15 -14.74 -2.53 2.00
N PHE A 16 -15.84 -1.80 1.81
CA PHE A 16 -16.14 -0.57 2.56
C PHE A 16 -16.35 -0.82 4.06
N HIS A 17 -16.83 -2.00 4.46
CA HIS A 17 -16.88 -2.39 5.87
C HIS A 17 -15.48 -2.54 6.46
N SER A 18 -14.53 -3.07 5.69
CA SER A 18 -13.15 -3.25 6.12
C SER A 18 -12.47 -1.91 6.43
N PHE A 19 -12.86 -0.82 5.74
CA PHE A 19 -12.39 0.54 6.05
C PHE A 19 -12.83 1.09 7.41
N LYS A 20 -13.81 0.46 8.09
CA LYS A 20 -14.23 0.84 9.45
C LYS A 20 -13.46 0.13 10.56
N GLU A 21 -12.72 -0.92 10.21
CA GLU A 21 -11.91 -1.66 11.18
C GLU A 21 -10.69 -0.82 11.58
N LYS A 22 -10.50 -0.59 12.89
CA LYS A 22 -9.41 0.26 13.39
C LYS A 22 -8.03 -0.25 12.96
N GLU A 23 -7.84 -1.57 12.94
CA GLU A 23 -6.58 -2.18 12.50
C GLU A 23 -6.28 -1.91 11.02
N PHE A 24 -7.32 -1.91 10.16
CA PHE A 24 -7.17 -1.57 8.75
C PHE A 24 -6.79 -0.10 8.59
N GLN A 25 -7.47 0.80 9.31
CA GLN A 25 -7.18 2.23 9.29
C GLN A 25 -5.75 2.54 9.73
N VAL A 26 -5.27 1.89 10.80
CA VAL A 26 -3.89 2.07 11.28
C VAL A 26 -2.87 1.66 10.22
N ILE A 27 -3.01 0.47 9.63
CA ILE A 27 -2.09 0.00 8.57
C ILE A 27 -2.15 0.92 7.35
N PHE A 28 -3.35 1.34 6.95
CA PHE A 28 -3.53 2.25 5.82
C PHE A 28 -2.86 3.60 6.07
N VAL A 29 -3.03 4.19 7.26
CA VAL A 29 -2.37 5.44 7.64
C VAL A 29 -0.84 5.27 7.66
N LEU A 30 -0.33 4.16 8.19
CA LEU A 30 1.11 3.87 8.17
C LEU A 30 1.67 3.78 6.76
N ILE A 31 0.95 3.15 5.82
CA ILE A 31 1.33 3.11 4.41
C ILE A 31 1.35 4.51 3.80
N VAL A 32 0.32 5.33 4.06
CA VAL A 32 0.27 6.72 3.55
C VAL A 32 1.43 7.55 4.10
N VAL A 33 1.71 7.46 5.40
CA VAL A 33 2.85 8.14 6.03
C VAL A 33 4.16 7.68 5.41
N MET A 34 4.31 6.37 5.18
CA MET A 34 5.50 5.80 4.57
C MET A 34 5.69 6.30 3.14
N LEU A 35 4.63 6.32 2.32
CA LEU A 35 4.66 6.89 0.96
C LEU A 35 5.06 8.37 0.97
N LEU A 36 4.46 9.18 1.85
CA LEU A 36 4.81 10.60 1.97
C LEU A 36 6.27 10.80 2.41
N SER A 37 6.73 10.03 3.41
CA SER A 37 8.11 10.11 3.89
C SER A 37 9.12 9.72 2.81
N GLY A 38 8.86 8.65 2.05
CA GLY A 38 9.70 8.23 0.94
C GLY A 38 9.67 9.25 -0.20
N THR A 39 8.51 9.81 -0.52
CA THR A 39 8.40 10.86 -1.56
C THR A 39 9.26 12.07 -1.21
N ILE A 40 9.20 12.55 0.03
CA ILE A 40 10.03 13.65 0.50
C ILE A 40 11.52 13.28 0.44
N PHE A 41 11.87 12.04 0.80
CA PHE A 41 13.24 11.56 0.76
C PHE A 41 13.79 11.54 -0.68
N TYR A 42 13.12 10.87 -1.62
CA TYR A 42 13.64 10.70 -2.98
C TYR A 42 13.61 12.01 -3.79
N THR A 43 12.69 12.93 -3.50
CA THR A 43 12.74 14.27 -4.09
C THR A 43 13.96 15.07 -3.63
N LYS A 44 14.35 14.93 -2.35
CA LYS A 44 15.49 15.68 -1.78
C LYS A 44 16.85 15.05 -2.05
N VAL A 45 16.94 13.71 -2.01
CA VAL A 45 18.20 12.98 -2.09
C VAL A 45 18.53 12.56 -3.52
N GLU A 46 17.53 12.08 -4.28
CA GLU A 46 17.70 11.60 -5.65
C GLU A 46 17.23 12.62 -6.70
N GLY A 47 16.70 13.77 -6.28
CA GLY A 47 16.29 14.86 -7.17
C GLY A 47 15.08 14.53 -8.05
N LEU A 48 14.31 13.50 -7.70
CA LEU A 48 13.11 13.13 -8.44
C LEU A 48 12.03 14.22 -8.35
N SER A 49 11.17 14.30 -9.36
CA SER A 49 9.95 15.09 -9.24
C SER A 49 9.04 14.47 -8.17
N VAL A 50 8.13 15.27 -7.59
CA VAL A 50 7.21 14.76 -6.54
C VAL A 50 6.37 13.58 -7.03
N LEU A 51 5.93 13.62 -8.29
CA LEU A 51 5.14 12.56 -8.89
C LEU A 51 5.99 11.30 -9.14
N ASP A 52 7.21 11.46 -9.65
CA ASP A 52 8.10 10.32 -9.92
C ASP A 52 8.56 9.66 -8.61
N ALA A 53 8.83 10.45 -7.58
CA ALA A 53 9.18 9.96 -6.26
C ALA A 53 8.01 9.19 -5.61
N LEU A 54 6.79 9.73 -5.70
CA LEU A 54 5.59 9.05 -5.20
C LEU A 54 5.34 7.74 -5.98
N TYR A 55 5.51 7.77 -7.30
CA TYR A 55 5.41 6.60 -8.15
C TYR A 55 6.44 5.55 -7.75
N PHE A 56 7.72 5.94 -7.60
CA PHE A 56 8.80 5.07 -7.16
C PHE A 56 8.51 4.43 -5.81
N CYS A 57 8.06 5.23 -4.83
CA CYS A 57 7.65 4.73 -3.52
C CYS A 57 6.53 3.71 -3.61
N PHE A 58 5.51 3.96 -4.43
CA PHE A 58 4.37 3.08 -4.60
C PHE A 58 4.72 1.76 -5.29
N VAL A 59 5.45 1.80 -6.42
CA VAL A 59 5.85 0.58 -7.15
C VAL A 59 6.85 -0.26 -6.37
N THR A 60 7.71 0.39 -5.57
CA THR A 60 8.64 -0.30 -4.67
C THR A 60 7.90 -0.98 -3.53
N LEU A 61 6.94 -0.30 -2.89
CA LEU A 61 6.14 -0.85 -1.78
C LEU A 61 5.24 -2.01 -2.22
N SER A 62 4.67 -1.90 -3.42
CA SER A 62 3.82 -2.94 -4.03
C SER A 62 4.61 -4.06 -4.70
N THR A 63 5.95 -4.03 -4.63
CA THR A 63 6.87 -5.00 -5.24
C THR A 63 6.78 -5.12 -6.77
N ILE A 64 6.15 -4.14 -7.43
CA ILE A 64 6.13 -4.04 -8.90
C ILE A 64 7.52 -3.68 -9.41
N GLY A 65 8.20 -2.75 -8.73
CA GLY A 65 9.49 -2.21 -9.12
C GLY A 65 9.40 -1.17 -10.24
N HIS A 66 10.34 -0.23 -10.26
CA HIS A 66 10.46 0.76 -11.32
C HIS A 66 11.39 0.21 -12.42
N PRO A 67 11.00 0.24 -13.70
CA PRO A 67 11.83 -0.28 -14.79
C PRO A 67 13.09 0.56 -15.02
N ASP A 68 12.94 1.89 -15.04
CA ASP A 68 14.02 2.79 -15.52
C ASP A 68 14.74 3.60 -14.43
N PHE A 69 14.32 3.50 -13.17
CA PHE A 69 14.90 4.28 -12.07
C PHE A 69 15.38 3.38 -10.94
N VAL A 70 16.61 3.62 -10.52
CA VAL A 70 17.22 3.07 -9.31
C VAL A 70 17.96 4.18 -8.56
N PRO A 71 18.01 4.15 -7.21
CA PRO A 71 18.74 5.15 -6.43
C PRO A 71 20.23 5.14 -6.79
N GLN A 72 20.77 6.32 -7.11
CA GLN A 72 22.17 6.46 -7.51
C GLN A 72 23.07 6.70 -6.30
N THR A 73 22.57 7.41 -5.29
CA THR A 73 23.34 7.73 -4.08
C THR A 73 23.44 6.51 -3.16
N ASP A 74 24.57 6.35 -2.47
CA ASP A 74 24.73 5.26 -1.51
C ASP A 74 23.73 5.37 -0.34
N PHE A 75 23.43 6.61 0.05
CA PHE A 75 22.39 6.88 1.05
C PHE A 75 21.00 6.49 0.55
N GLY A 76 20.69 6.78 -0.71
CA GLY A 76 19.45 6.36 -1.37
C GLY A 76 19.30 4.85 -1.41
N LYS A 77 20.36 4.12 -1.77
CA LYS A 77 20.36 2.65 -1.76
C LYS A 77 20.07 2.06 -0.38
N ILE A 78 20.76 2.56 0.66
CA ILE A 78 20.55 2.09 2.04
C ILE A 78 19.12 2.40 2.50
N PHE A 79 18.63 3.61 2.22
CA PHE A 79 17.25 3.98 2.52
C PHE A 79 16.26 3.07 1.83
N THR A 80 16.44 2.78 0.54
CA THR A 80 15.58 1.86 -0.22
C THR A 80 15.58 0.45 0.37
N MET A 81 16.73 -0.08 0.82
CA MET A 81 16.80 -1.39 1.47
C MET A 81 15.93 -1.43 2.74
N VAL A 82 16.07 -0.44 3.62
CA VAL A 82 15.27 -0.35 4.86
C VAL A 82 13.80 -0.12 4.55
N TYR A 83 13.51 0.74 3.56
CA TYR A 83 12.16 1.06 3.10
C TYR A 83 11.44 -0.18 2.58
N ILE A 84 12.09 -1.04 1.80
CA ILE A 84 11.48 -2.28 1.30
C ILE A 84 11.16 -3.23 2.47
N LEU A 85 12.08 -3.41 3.41
CA LEU A 85 11.87 -4.31 4.56
C LEU A 85 10.68 -3.88 5.42
N ALA A 86 10.57 -2.57 5.72
CA ALA A 86 9.43 -2.04 6.46
C ALA A 86 8.13 -2.08 5.63
N GLY A 87 8.22 -1.82 4.33
CA GLY A 87 7.07 -1.70 3.44
C GLY A 87 6.38 -3.03 3.17
N ILE A 88 7.16 -4.11 3.03
CA ILE A 88 6.62 -5.44 2.71
C ILE A 88 5.68 -5.93 3.81
N GLY A 89 6.06 -5.76 5.08
CA GLY A 89 5.24 -6.20 6.21
C GLY A 89 3.90 -5.45 6.29
N LEU A 90 3.92 -4.14 6.04
CA LEU A 90 2.72 -3.31 6.03
C LEU A 90 1.80 -3.66 4.84
N PHE A 91 2.38 -3.86 3.66
CA PHE A 91 1.62 -4.17 2.45
C PHE A 91 0.95 -5.56 2.54
N PHE A 92 1.69 -6.58 3.01
CA PHE A 92 1.11 -7.90 3.29
C PHE A 92 0.06 -7.83 4.40
N GLY A 93 0.30 -7.05 5.45
CA GLY A 93 -0.66 -6.81 6.53
C GLY A 93 -1.99 -6.25 5.99
N LEU A 94 -1.93 -5.28 5.08
CA LEU A 94 -3.11 -4.70 4.44
C LEU A 94 -3.93 -5.77 3.69
N ILE A 95 -3.26 -6.60 2.87
CA ILE A 95 -3.91 -7.69 2.11
C ILE A 95 -4.62 -8.67 3.04
N VAL A 96 -3.96 -9.09 4.12
CA VAL A 96 -4.54 -10.02 5.11
C VAL A 96 -5.77 -9.40 5.80
N ARG A 97 -5.73 -8.11 6.14
CA ARG A 97 -6.88 -7.43 6.76
C ARG A 97 -8.06 -7.29 5.81
N ILE A 98 -7.82 -7.01 4.53
CA ILE A 98 -8.88 -7.01 3.51
C ILE A 98 -9.51 -8.41 3.42
N GLY A 99 -8.69 -9.46 3.34
CA GLY A 99 -9.17 -10.84 3.31
C GLY A 99 -10.01 -11.20 4.54
N ARG A 100 -9.56 -10.84 5.74
CA ARG A 100 -10.31 -11.04 6.99
C ARG A 100 -11.62 -10.23 7.02
N GLY A 101 -11.64 -9.00 6.54
CA GLY A 101 -12.85 -8.18 6.47
C GLY A 101 -13.93 -8.82 5.58
N ILE A 102 -13.53 -9.38 4.43
CA ILE A 102 -14.42 -10.11 3.53
C ILE A 102 -14.95 -11.41 4.19
N LEU A 103 -14.09 -12.16 4.89
CA LEU A 103 -14.49 -13.40 5.58
C LEU A 103 -15.39 -13.13 6.80
N SER A 104 -15.11 -12.08 7.58
CA SER A 104 -15.89 -11.68 8.75
C SER A 104 -17.33 -11.29 8.36
N SER A 105 -17.52 -10.68 7.19
CA SER A 105 -18.85 -10.41 6.61
C SER A 105 -19.67 -11.69 6.32
N LYS A 106 -19.01 -12.86 6.21
CA LYS A 106 -19.68 -14.15 5.92
C LYS A 106 -20.18 -14.86 7.19
N ASN A 107 -19.58 -14.62 8.35
CA ASN A 107 -19.91 -15.28 9.64
C ASN A 107 -20.95 -14.53 10.50
N LYS A 108 -21.40 -13.35 10.08
CA LYS A 108 -22.49 -12.59 10.74
C LYS A 108 -23.89 -12.82 10.14
N LYS A 109 -24.04 -13.86 9.31
CA LYS A 109 -25.34 -14.38 8.86
C LYS A 109 -25.55 -15.76 9.48
#